data_AF-A0A6G0YDK7-F1
#
_entry.id   AF-A0A6G0YDK7-F1
#
_cell.length_a   1.000
_cell.length_b   1.000
_cell.length_c   1.000
_cell.angle_alpha   90.00
_cell.angle_beta   90.00
_cell.angle_gamma   90.00
#
_symmetry.space_group_name_H-M   'P 1'
#
loop_
_entity.id
_entity.type
_entity.pdbx_description
1 polymer ?
#
loop_
_entity_poly.entity_id
_entity_poly.type
_entity_poly.pdbx_seq_one_letter_code
_entity_poly.pdbx_strand_id
1 'polypeptide(L)'
;MIQNISMNKNEKPVQPMLLIYPKTNNRNFQSSYYNKFNWLEYSISNDAVLCFSCRHFSSSGNFRGQTIGNAAYIDRGFKCWRNP
;
A
#
# COMPACT_ATOMS: atom_id res chain seq x y z
N MET A 1 17.96 -4.42 -4.01
CA MET A 1 16.51 -4.46 -4.24
C MET A 1 15.96 -3.09 -3.91
N ILE A 2 15.37 -2.39 -4.88
CA ILE A 2 14.74 -1.09 -4.62
C ILE A 2 13.47 -1.36 -3.81
N GLN A 3 13.49 -1.10 -2.51
CA GLN A 3 12.28 -1.10 -1.70
C GLN A 3 11.61 0.27 -1.89
N ASN A 4 10.42 0.26 -2.48
CA ASN A 4 9.65 1.47 -2.81
C ASN A 4 8.60 1.79 -1.74
N ILE A 5 8.87 1.40 -0.49
CA ILE A 5 7.98 1.58 0.66
C ILE A 5 8.83 2.03 1.85
N SER A 6 8.25 2.78 2.77
CA SER A 6 8.94 3.24 3.98
C SER A 6 9.38 2.08 4.86
N MET A 7 10.53 2.28 5.52
CA MET A 7 11.17 1.31 6.41
C MET A 7 10.80 1.53 7.87
N ASN A 8 10.43 2.75 8.27
CA ASN A 8 10.08 3.06 9.66
C ASN A 8 9.05 4.21 9.77
N LYS A 9 8.49 4.36 10.97
CA LYS A 9 7.42 5.31 11.30
C LYS A 9 7.79 6.79 11.22
N ASN A 10 9.08 7.12 11.20
CA ASN A 10 9.54 8.52 11.16
C ASN A 10 9.69 9.03 9.72
N GLU A 11 9.56 8.13 8.74
CA GLU A 11 9.57 8.48 7.32
C GLU A 11 8.21 8.98 6.85
N LYS A 12 8.13 9.36 5.57
CA LYS A 12 6.87 9.68 4.91
C LYS A 12 6.43 8.48 4.06
N PRO A 13 5.11 8.35 3.78
CA PRO A 13 4.61 7.38 2.81
C PRO A 13 5.37 7.50 1.47
N VAL A 14 5.83 6.36 0.93
CA VAL A 14 6.53 6.35 -0.36
C VAL A 14 5.52 6.16 -1.50
N GLN A 15 5.41 7.19 -2.35
CA GLN A 15 4.43 7.27 -3.43
C GLN A 15 5.12 7.43 -4.79
N PRO A 16 5.71 6.35 -5.34
CA PRO A 16 6.41 6.43 -6.62
C PRO A 16 5.42 6.74 -7.74
N MET A 17 5.77 7.74 -8.55
CA MET A 17 5.08 8.08 -9.80
C MET A 17 5.74 7.35 -10.95
N LEU A 18 5.10 6.27 -11.41
CA LEU A 18 5.59 5.50 -12.55
C LEU A 18 4.94 5.99 -13.84
N LEU A 19 5.73 6.04 -14.91
CA LEU A 19 5.19 6.29 -16.25
C LEU A 19 4.18 5.20 -16.65
N ILE A 20 4.48 3.95 -16.27
CA ILE A 20 3.62 2.79 -16.50
C ILE A 20 3.64 1.92 -15.25
N TYR A 21 2.49 1.79 -14.59
CA TYR A 21 2.31 0.83 -13.50
C TYR A 21 2.12 -0.59 -14.06
N PRO A 22 2.66 -1.63 -13.39
CA PRO A 22 2.35 -3.02 -13.67
C PRO A 22 0.86 -3.28 -13.87
N LYS A 23 0.54 -4.12 -14.85
CA LYS A 23 -0.83 -4.49 -15.21
C LYS A 23 -1.09 -5.94 -14.82
N THR A 24 -2.15 -6.14 -14.04
CA THR A 24 -2.68 -7.46 -13.68
C THR A 24 -4.13 -7.53 -14.17
N ASN A 25 -4.45 -8.53 -15.01
CA ASN A 25 -5.79 -8.69 -15.63
C ASN A 25 -6.29 -7.43 -16.36
N ASN A 26 -5.40 -6.80 -17.13
CA ASN A 26 -5.65 -5.56 -17.88
C ASN A 26 -6.04 -4.34 -17.01
N ARG A 27 -5.76 -4.40 -15.72
CA ARG A 27 -5.95 -3.29 -14.79
C ARG A 27 -4.63 -2.98 -14.09
N ASN A 28 -4.43 -1.73 -13.71
CA ASN A 28 -3.24 -1.29 -13.00
C ASN A 28 -3.61 -0.31 -11.89
N PHE A 29 -2.64 -0.08 -11.00
CA PHE A 29 -2.74 1.01 -10.04
C PHE A 29 -2.87 2.36 -10.77
N GLN A 30 -3.72 3.23 -10.20
CA GLN A 30 -3.95 4.58 -10.69
C GLN A 30 -3.33 5.57 -9.70
N SER A 31 -2.33 6.34 -10.15
CA SER A 31 -1.64 7.32 -9.28
C SER A 31 -2.56 8.42 -8.73
N SER A 32 -3.73 8.63 -9.34
CA SER A 32 -4.77 9.52 -8.81
C SER A 32 -5.24 9.15 -7.39
N TYR A 33 -5.04 7.89 -6.97
CA TYR A 33 -5.30 7.47 -5.59
C TYR A 33 -4.45 8.22 -4.57
N TYR A 34 -3.24 8.67 -4.92
CA TYR A 34 -2.39 9.44 -4.00
C TYR A 34 -3.03 10.78 -3.60
N ASN A 35 -3.81 11.40 -4.50
CA ASN A 35 -4.52 12.65 -4.22
C ASN A 35 -5.64 12.44 -3.18
N LYS A 36 -6.29 11.28 -3.22
CA LYS A 36 -7.36 10.92 -2.26
C LYS A 36 -6.79 10.37 -0.95
N PHE A 37 -5.66 9.67 -1.02
CA PHE A 37 -5.07 8.92 0.08
C PHE A 37 -3.57 9.22 0.20
N ASN A 38 -3.24 10.31 0.91
CA ASN A 38 -1.86 10.74 1.13
C ASN A 38 -1.00 9.77 1.98
N TRP A 39 -1.64 8.86 2.71
CA TRP A 39 -1.00 7.83 3.54
C TRP A 39 -0.72 6.51 2.79
N LEU A 40 -1.07 6.45 1.51
CA LEU A 40 -0.97 5.25 0.69
C LEU A 40 0.46 5.07 0.19
N GLU A 41 0.97 3.84 0.22
CA GLU A 41 2.27 3.48 -0.37
C GLU A 41 2.08 2.47 -1.50
N TYR A 42 2.89 2.55 -2.55
CA TYR A 42 2.85 1.57 -3.65
C TYR A 42 4.14 0.77 -3.72
N SER A 43 4.02 -0.54 -3.49
CA SER A 43 5.10 -1.48 -3.67
C SER A 43 5.16 -1.95 -5.13
N ILE A 44 6.17 -1.47 -5.85
CA ILE A 44 6.44 -1.90 -7.23
C ILE A 44 6.72 -3.39 -7.30
N SER A 45 7.50 -3.93 -6.36
CA SER A 45 7.89 -5.34 -6.34
C SER A 45 6.70 -6.27 -6.20
N ASN A 46 5.66 -5.82 -5.50
CA ASN A 46 4.50 -6.65 -5.19
C ASN A 46 3.28 -6.31 -6.06
N ASP A 47 3.39 -5.30 -6.94
CA ASP A 47 2.26 -4.65 -7.61
C ASP A 47 1.08 -4.48 -6.64
N ALA A 48 1.32 -3.76 -5.54
CA ALA A 48 0.36 -3.69 -4.46
C ALA A 48 0.44 -2.42 -3.63
N VAL A 49 -0.70 -2.03 -3.08
CA VAL A 49 -0.85 -0.87 -2.22
C VAL A 49 -0.79 -1.25 -0.76
N LEU A 50 -0.05 -0.47 0.02
CA LEU A 50 0.06 -0.59 1.47
C LEU A 50 -0.41 0.70 2.14
N CYS A 51 -0.80 0.58 3.42
CA CYS A 51 -1.16 1.70 4.27
C CYS A 51 0.03 2.03 5.17
N PHE A 52 0.66 3.20 4.97
CA PHE A 52 1.79 3.66 5.77
C PHE A 52 1.46 3.62 7.27
N SER A 53 0.36 4.26 7.66
CA SER A 53 -0.04 4.38 9.06
C SER A 53 -0.32 3.01 9.69
N CYS A 54 -0.95 2.11 8.93
CA CYS A 54 -1.28 0.77 9.40
C CYS A 54 -0.01 -0.07 9.58
N ARG A 55 0.98 0.04 8.70
CA ARG A 55 2.24 -0.70 8.77
C ARG A 55 3.11 -0.29 9.96
N HIS A 56 3.13 1.00 10.28
CA HIS A 56 4.08 1.56 11.24
C HIS A 56 3.51 1.84 12.62
N PHE A 57 2.20 2.04 12.72
CA PHE A 57 1.54 2.45 13.96
C PHE A 57 0.48 1.43 14.43
N SER A 58 0.31 0.30 13.74
CA SER A 58 -0.48 -0.80 14.31
C SER A 58 0.29 -1.41 15.49
N SER A 59 -0.32 -1.37 16.67
CA SER A 59 0.17 -2.13 17.82
C SER A 59 0.09 -3.62 17.46
N SER A 60 1.16 -4.37 17.69
CA SER A 60 1.27 -5.83 17.51
C SER A 60 0.29 -6.66 18.37
N GLY A 61 -0.70 -6.01 19.01
CA GLY A 61 -1.72 -6.64 19.82
C GLY A 61 -2.90 -7.12 18.98
N ASN A 62 -3.22 -8.41 19.11
CA ASN A 62 -4.50 -8.98 18.70
C ASN A 62 -5.65 -8.34 19.50
N PHE A 63 -6.04 -7.10 19.16
CA PHE A 63 -7.23 -6.49 19.71
C PHE A 63 -8.46 -7.21 19.14
N ARG A 64 -9.31 -7.73 20.03
CA ARG A 64 -10.58 -8.38 19.71
C ARG A 64 -11.38 -7.46 18.78
N GLY A 65 -11.65 -7.92 17.56
CA GLY A 65 -12.36 -7.15 16.53
C GLY A 65 -11.55 -6.86 15.26
N GLN A 66 -10.23 -7.04 15.24
CA GLN A 66 -9.48 -7.11 13.98
C GLN A 66 -9.76 -8.46 13.32
N THR A 67 -10.56 -8.45 12.26
CA THR A 67 -10.59 -9.57 11.32
C THR A 67 -9.22 -9.66 10.65
N ILE A 68 -8.85 -10.86 10.21
CA ILE A 68 -7.67 -11.17 9.38
C ILE A 68 -7.60 -10.29 8.09
N GLY A 69 -8.58 -9.42 7.84
CA GLY A 69 -8.69 -8.47 6.74
C GLY A 69 -7.69 -7.30 6.72
N ASN A 70 -7.00 -6.95 7.81
CA ASN A 70 -6.03 -5.84 7.79
C ASN A 70 -4.64 -6.22 7.23
N ALA A 71 -4.34 -7.52 7.06
CA ALA A 71 -3.08 -7.94 6.44
C ALA A 71 -2.94 -7.46 4.98
N ALA A 72 -4.06 -7.18 4.31
CA ALA A 72 -4.09 -6.69 2.94
C ALA A 72 -3.36 -5.35 2.77
N TYR A 73 -3.41 -4.45 3.75
CA TYR A 73 -2.73 -3.15 3.65
C TYR A 73 -1.46 -3.06 4.51
N ILE A 74 -1.14 -4.12 5.25
CA ILE A 74 0.01 -4.15 6.18
C ILE A 74 1.16 -4.99 5.60
N ASP A 75 0.88 -6.20 5.13
CA ASP A 75 1.91 -7.18 4.75
C ASP A 75 1.76 -7.63 3.30
N ARG A 76 0.56 -8.06 2.91
CA ARG A 76 0.31 -8.66 1.59
C ARG A 76 0.20 -7.65 0.46
N GLY A 77 -0.29 -6.44 0.78
CA GLY A 77 -0.61 -5.42 -0.21
C GLY A 77 -1.97 -5.66 -0.91
N PHE A 78 -2.72 -4.59 -1.14
CA PHE A 78 -3.99 -4.60 -1.86
C PHE A 78 -3.74 -4.42 -3.35
N LYS A 79 -4.29 -5.33 -4.15
CA LYS A 79 -4.05 -5.41 -5.61
C LYS A 79 -5.31 -5.53 -6.46
N CYS A 80 -6.47 -5.14 -5.92
CA CYS A 80 -7.73 -5.15 -6.65
C CYS A 80 -7.96 -3.80 -7.32
N TRP A 81 -7.32 -3.62 -8.47
CA TRP A 81 -7.45 -2.43 -9.30
C TRP A 81 -8.91 -2.29 -9.79
N ARG A 82 -9.62 -1.30 -9.25
CA ARG A 82 -10.90 -0.82 -9.77
C ARG A 82 -10.66 0.56 -10.37
N ASN A 83 -11.49 0.98 -11.32
CA ASN A 83 -11.41 2.35 -11.82
C ASN A 83 -11.89 3.31 -10.70
N PRO A 84 -11.19 4.43 -10.43
CA PRO A 84 -11.51 5.37 -9.35
C PRO A 84 -12.81 6.15 -9.51
#